data_AF-A0A5C5G8S6-F1
#
_entry.id   AF-A0A5C5G8S6-F1
#
_cell.length_a   1.000
_cell.length_b   1.000
_cell.length_c   1.000
_cell.angle_alpha   90.00
_cell.angle_beta   90.00
_cell.angle_gamma   90.00
#
_symmetry.space_group_name_H-M   'P 1'
#
loop_
_entity.id
_entity.type
_entity.pdbx_description
1 polymer ?
#
loop_
_entity_poly.entity_id
_entity_poly.type
_entity_poly.pdbx_seq_one_letter_code
_entity_poly.pdbx_strand_id
1 'polypeptide(L)'
;MQSFAPFTPSDVRHRRFCLCVPARWGVLALSLAGATISACHGIAATIRLCSPEVDAWSAWVEVASIVLWGSLVVLCLYGWAGAISQKREWVEWFYELVWWHLWVNAVVGIYLLIMLALPGPKAVTARVWYVRRDARVLHGAYAAWLTSPCCRSTKLALETLQREAQADVTAELVAKVTLTCFSAVRTGLILLDLVRRALLPLPFSAGVSQRPADRRLTPTQAWVAALLVELWLCLVIGHYLDELADREAAARFGVDIESPEPPYRFERIGSAGAEQEEEMRMLQGRRVAKVSRAW
;
A
#
# COMPACT_ATOMS: atom_id res chain seq x y z
N MET A 1 -8.66 -44.83 -19.17
CA MET A 1 -8.62 -43.51 -19.80
C MET A 1 -9.97 -42.85 -19.56
N GLN A 2 -10.04 -41.84 -18.70
CA GLN A 2 -11.27 -41.05 -18.56
C GLN A 2 -11.36 -40.15 -19.79
N SER A 3 -12.47 -40.25 -20.52
CA SER A 3 -12.77 -39.34 -21.63
C SER A 3 -12.81 -37.92 -21.08
N PHE A 4 -12.02 -37.01 -21.67
CA PHE A 4 -12.13 -35.59 -21.38
C PHE A 4 -13.60 -35.17 -21.56
N ALA A 5 -14.26 -34.78 -20.48
CA ALA A 5 -15.56 -34.15 -20.58
C ALA A 5 -15.36 -32.83 -21.35
N PRO A 6 -16.06 -32.62 -22.47
CA PRO A 6 -15.93 -31.38 -23.23
C PRO A 6 -16.29 -30.21 -22.32
N PHE A 7 -15.48 -29.16 -22.36
CA PHE A 7 -15.70 -27.93 -21.60
C PHE A 7 -17.10 -27.41 -21.94
N THR A 8 -18.02 -27.44 -20.98
CA THR A 8 -19.37 -26.95 -21.21
C THR A 8 -19.39 -25.43 -21.02
N PRO A 9 -20.24 -24.67 -21.73
CA PRO A 9 -20.38 -23.24 -21.51
C PRO A 9 -20.74 -22.89 -20.05
N SER A 10 -21.36 -23.81 -19.31
CA SER A 10 -21.62 -23.70 -17.87
C SER A 10 -20.38 -23.79 -16.98
N ASP A 11 -19.27 -24.33 -17.48
CA ASP A 11 -18.00 -24.41 -16.76
C ASP A 11 -17.24 -23.08 -16.77
N VAL A 12 -17.53 -22.21 -17.76
CA VAL A 12 -17.09 -20.81 -17.72
C VAL A 12 -17.92 -20.11 -16.65
N ARG A 13 -17.33 -19.91 -15.47
CA ARG A 13 -18.00 -19.20 -14.38
C ARG A 13 -18.37 -17.81 -14.90
N HIS A 14 -19.65 -17.57 -15.20
CA HIS A 14 -20.18 -16.25 -15.50
C HIS A 14 -20.11 -15.37 -14.23
N ARG A 15 -18.91 -14.96 -13.83
CA ARG A 15 -18.70 -13.95 -12.80
C ARG A 15 -18.83 -12.58 -13.43
N ARG A 16 -20.06 -12.20 -13.81
CA ARG A 16 -20.39 -10.82 -14.14
C ARG A 16 -20.41 -10.01 -12.84
N PHE A 17 -19.26 -9.50 -12.39
CA PHE A 17 -19.27 -8.55 -11.28
C PHE A 17 -19.80 -7.18 -11.75
N CYS A 18 -20.96 -6.82 -11.19
CA CYS A 18 -21.76 -5.61 -11.43
C CYS A 18 -21.28 -4.36 -10.68
N LEU A 19 -19.98 -4.16 -10.42
CA LEU A 19 -19.51 -2.93 -9.74
C LEU A 19 -18.60 -2.07 -10.65
N CYS A 20 -19.20 -1.57 -11.73
CA CYS A 20 -18.94 -0.34 -12.52
C CYS A 20 -17.51 0.12 -12.90
N VAL A 21 -16.45 -0.59 -12.54
CA VAL A 21 -15.09 -0.34 -13.05
C VAL A 21 -14.54 -1.69 -13.48
N PRO A 22 -14.23 -1.89 -14.77
CA PRO A 22 -13.55 -3.11 -15.21
C PRO A 22 -12.32 -3.31 -14.32
N ALA A 23 -12.12 -4.50 -13.76
CA ALA A 23 -11.09 -4.74 -12.73
C ALA A 23 -9.71 -4.19 -13.15
N ARG A 24 -9.42 -4.28 -14.45
CA ARG A 24 -8.29 -3.62 -15.12
C ARG A 24 -8.16 -2.12 -14.83
N TRP A 25 -9.22 -1.34 -15.04
CA TRP A 25 -9.21 0.10 -14.76
C TRP A 25 -9.05 0.39 -13.28
N GLY A 26 -9.57 -0.48 -12.41
CA GLY A 26 -9.34 -0.40 -10.96
C GLY A 26 -7.86 -0.49 -10.63
N VAL A 27 -7.17 -1.53 -11.13
CA VAL A 27 -5.73 -1.72 -10.92
C VAL A 27 -4.92 -0.55 -11.52
N LEU A 28 -5.27 -0.09 -12.73
CA LEU A 28 -4.58 1.05 -13.38
C LEU A 28 -4.73 2.34 -12.58
N ALA A 29 -5.96 2.70 -12.19
CA ALA A 29 -6.24 3.93 -11.46
C ALA A 29 -5.58 3.92 -10.08
N LEU A 30 -5.67 2.81 -9.35
CA LEU A 30 -5.07 2.69 -8.02
C LEU A 30 -3.55 2.67 -8.08
N SER A 31 -2.97 1.99 -9.07
CA SER A 31 -1.52 2.00 -9.28
C SER A 31 -1.01 3.41 -9.62
N LEU A 32 -1.70 4.14 -10.49
CA LEU A 32 -1.32 5.51 -10.84
C LEU A 32 -1.45 6.47 -9.65
N ALA A 33 -2.56 6.37 -8.90
CA ALA A 33 -2.76 7.17 -7.69
C ALA A 33 -1.71 6.86 -6.63
N GLY A 34 -1.44 5.58 -6.38
CA GLY A 34 -0.41 5.12 -5.46
C GLY A 34 0.99 5.60 -5.85
N ALA A 35 1.36 5.47 -7.13
CA ALA A 35 2.63 5.97 -7.66
C ALA A 35 2.76 7.49 -7.47
N THR A 36 1.71 8.25 -7.77
CA THR A 36 1.72 9.71 -7.66
C THR A 36 1.90 10.16 -6.22
N ILE A 37 1.11 9.61 -5.29
CA ILE A 37 1.20 9.94 -3.86
C ILE A 37 2.58 9.56 -3.33
N SER A 38 3.07 8.37 -3.66
CA SER A 38 4.39 7.90 -3.23
C SER A 38 5.52 8.77 -3.77
N ALA A 39 5.46 9.16 -5.05
CA ALA A 39 6.44 10.05 -5.65
C ALA A 39 6.45 11.42 -4.97
N CYS A 40 5.28 12.01 -4.69
CA CYS A 40 5.19 13.27 -3.96
C CYS A 40 5.84 13.17 -2.56
N HIS A 41 5.59 12.08 -1.83
CA HIS A 41 6.19 11.88 -0.51
C HIS A 41 7.71 11.62 -0.58
N GLY A 42 8.17 10.86 -1.58
CA GLY A 42 9.59 10.63 -1.83
C GLY A 42 10.33 11.93 -2.16
N ILE A 43 9.78 12.75 -3.06
CA ILE A 43 10.34 14.07 -3.41
C ILE A 43 10.38 14.98 -2.18
N ALA A 44 9.31 15.01 -1.39
CA ALA A 44 9.27 15.82 -0.17
C ALA A 44 10.34 15.38 0.85
N ALA A 45 10.60 14.07 0.97
CA ALA A 45 11.68 13.54 1.81
C ALA A 45 13.06 13.93 1.30
N THR A 46 13.28 13.85 -0.02
CA THR A 46 14.53 14.32 -0.65
C THR A 46 14.78 15.81 -0.39
N ILE A 47 13.76 16.65 -0.52
CA ILE A 47 13.88 18.09 -0.23
C ILE A 47 14.28 18.33 1.24
N ARG A 48 13.69 17.59 2.19
CA ARG A 48 14.04 17.70 3.62
C ARG A 48 15.47 17.21 3.91
N LEU A 49 15.90 16.13 3.26
CA LEU A 49 17.26 15.60 3.41
C LEU A 49 18.33 16.58 2.92
N CYS A 50 18.03 17.36 1.88
CA CYS A 50 18.94 18.38 1.35
C CYS A 50 18.95 19.69 2.17
N SER A 51 18.17 19.78 3.25
CA SER A 51 18.16 20.95 4.12
C SER A 51 19.46 21.03 4.94
N PRO A 52 20.12 22.20 5.05
CA PRO A 52 21.35 22.35 5.82
C PRO A 52 21.18 22.13 7.34
N GLU A 53 19.94 22.08 7.83
CA GLU A 53 19.60 21.91 9.24
C GLU A 53 19.38 20.45 9.66
N VAL A 54 19.60 19.49 8.77
CA VAL A 54 19.34 18.07 9.06
C VAL A 54 20.44 17.49 9.94
N ASP A 55 20.07 16.99 11.12
CA ASP A 55 20.98 16.24 11.99
C ASP A 55 21.25 14.83 11.42
N ALA A 56 22.36 14.21 11.82
CA ALA A 56 22.77 12.91 11.29
C ALA A 56 21.71 11.81 11.49
N TRP A 57 20.92 11.89 12.55
CA TRP A 57 19.88 10.90 12.83
C TRP A 57 18.65 11.14 11.96
N SER A 58 18.15 12.38 11.88
CA SER A 58 17.04 12.70 10.96
C SER A 58 17.40 12.44 9.50
N ALA A 59 18.66 12.60 9.10
CA ALA A 59 19.14 12.22 7.78
C ALA A 59 18.85 10.74 7.46
N TRP A 60 19.17 9.82 8.38
CA TRP A 60 18.89 8.38 8.20
C TRP A 60 17.38 8.10 8.07
N VAL A 61 16.54 8.81 8.84
CA VAL A 61 15.09 8.67 8.75
C VAL A 61 14.57 9.14 7.39
N GLU A 62 15.08 10.26 6.88
CA GLU A 62 14.70 10.75 5.55
C GLU A 62 15.21 9.82 4.45
N VAL A 63 16.42 9.25 4.56
CA VAL A 63 16.91 8.23 3.62
C VAL A 63 16.01 6.99 3.63
N ALA A 64 15.66 6.48 4.81
CA ALA A 64 14.75 5.33 4.93
C ALA A 64 13.37 5.64 4.32
N SER A 65 12.87 6.86 4.53
CA SER A 65 11.63 7.36 3.91
C SER A 65 11.74 7.40 2.38
N ILE A 66 12.83 7.92 1.81
CA ILE A 66 13.07 7.95 0.36
C ILE A 66 13.08 6.54 -0.22
N VAL A 67 13.78 5.60 0.43
CA VAL A 67 13.83 4.19 -0.01
C VAL A 67 12.44 3.57 0.05
N LEU A 68 11.69 3.79 1.13
CA LEU A 68 10.34 3.27 1.29
C LEU A 68 9.40 3.80 0.20
N TRP A 69 9.29 5.13 0.05
CA TRP A 69 8.41 5.75 -0.94
C TRP A 69 8.84 5.46 -2.37
N GLY A 70 10.15 5.44 -2.64
CA GLY A 70 10.70 5.07 -3.94
C GLY A 70 10.38 3.62 -4.31
N SER A 71 10.52 2.69 -3.37
CA SER A 71 10.15 1.29 -3.59
C SER A 71 8.65 1.13 -3.89
N LEU A 72 7.79 1.90 -3.20
CA LEU A 72 6.35 1.90 -3.46
C LEU A 72 6.00 2.45 -4.86
N VAL A 73 6.72 3.46 -5.35
CA VAL A 73 6.57 3.92 -6.75
C VAL A 73 6.88 2.77 -7.72
N VAL A 74 7.99 2.06 -7.51
CA VAL A 74 8.38 0.91 -8.35
C VAL A 74 7.29 -0.16 -8.30
N LEU A 75 6.80 -0.53 -7.12
CA LEU A 75 5.70 -1.49 -6.96
C LEU A 75 4.45 -1.08 -7.75
N CYS A 76 4.04 0.19 -7.65
CA CYS A 76 2.91 0.70 -8.42
C CYS A 76 3.14 0.65 -9.93
N LEU A 77 4.37 0.89 -10.40
CA LEU A 77 4.70 0.75 -11.83
C LEU A 77 4.60 -0.70 -12.31
N TYR A 78 4.95 -1.69 -11.48
CA TYR A 78 4.72 -3.11 -11.78
C TYR A 78 3.24 -3.41 -11.96
N GLY A 79 2.38 -2.94 -11.04
CA GLY A 79 0.93 -3.09 -11.15
C GLY A 79 0.35 -2.44 -12.41
N TRP A 80 0.81 -1.24 -12.72
CA TRP A 80 0.40 -0.51 -13.93
C TRP A 80 0.84 -1.22 -15.22
N ALA A 81 2.12 -1.61 -15.32
CA ALA A 81 2.67 -2.32 -16.47
C ALA A 81 2.03 -3.71 -16.66
N GLY A 82 1.76 -4.44 -15.58
CA GLY A 82 1.05 -5.71 -15.60
C GLY A 82 -0.37 -5.58 -16.15
N ALA A 83 -1.12 -4.56 -15.69
CA ALA A 83 -2.48 -4.31 -16.17
C ALA A 83 -2.55 -3.82 -17.64
N ILE A 84 -1.50 -3.12 -18.13
CA ILE A 84 -1.41 -2.75 -19.55
C ILE A 84 -1.06 -3.96 -20.41
N SER A 85 -0.03 -4.70 -20.03
CA SER A 85 0.49 -5.84 -20.80
C SER A 85 -0.39 -7.09 -20.73
N GLN A 86 -1.37 -7.12 -19.82
CA GLN A 86 -2.27 -8.26 -19.59
C GLN A 86 -1.51 -9.57 -19.33
N LYS A 87 -0.28 -9.48 -18.80
CA LYS A 87 0.52 -10.65 -18.42
C LYS A 87 0.22 -11.03 -16.98
N ARG A 88 -0.37 -12.20 -16.77
CA ARG A 88 -0.73 -12.71 -15.44
C ARG A 88 0.46 -12.70 -14.47
N GLU A 89 1.62 -13.18 -14.92
CA GLU A 89 2.82 -13.27 -14.08
C GLU A 89 3.17 -11.92 -13.42
N TRP A 90 3.07 -10.80 -14.15
CA TRP A 90 3.38 -9.47 -13.64
C TRP A 90 2.37 -9.00 -12.59
N VAL A 91 1.10 -9.29 -12.82
CA VAL A 91 0.02 -8.96 -11.89
C VAL A 91 0.09 -9.85 -10.64
N GLU A 92 0.53 -11.09 -10.77
CA GLU A 92 0.69 -12.05 -9.67
C GLU A 92 1.83 -11.63 -8.74
N TRP A 93 2.98 -11.25 -9.30
CA TRP A 93 4.05 -10.65 -8.52
C TRP A 93 3.62 -9.37 -7.80
N PHE A 94 2.88 -8.49 -8.48
CA PHE A 94 2.33 -7.29 -7.85
C PHE A 94 1.37 -7.62 -6.71
N TYR A 95 0.47 -8.60 -6.91
CA TYR A 95 -0.43 -9.09 -5.88
C TYR A 95 0.30 -9.62 -4.64
N GLU A 96 1.31 -10.47 -4.84
CA GLU A 96 2.12 -11.01 -3.73
C GLU A 96 2.82 -9.90 -2.96
N LEU A 97 3.37 -8.90 -3.65
CA LEU A 97 4.05 -7.77 -3.02
C LEU A 97 3.08 -6.88 -2.21
N VAL A 98 1.89 -6.60 -2.74
CA VAL A 98 0.83 -5.87 -2.00
C VAL A 98 0.36 -6.68 -0.80
N TRP A 99 0.25 -8.00 -0.93
CA TRP A 99 -0.11 -8.89 0.18
C TRP A 99 0.95 -8.86 1.30
N TRP A 100 2.24 -8.95 0.94
CA TRP A 100 3.33 -8.79 1.91
C TRP A 100 3.33 -7.42 2.58
N HIS A 101 3.09 -6.36 1.82
CA HIS A 101 2.98 -5.00 2.35
C HIS A 101 1.84 -4.86 3.37
N LEU A 102 0.66 -5.42 3.08
CA LEU A 102 -0.47 -5.46 4.00
C LEU A 102 -0.11 -6.14 5.33
N TRP A 103 0.57 -7.29 5.26
CA TRP A 103 1.02 -8.01 6.47
C TRP A 103 2.01 -7.21 7.29
N VAL A 104 3.00 -6.59 6.65
CA VAL A 104 3.98 -5.73 7.33
C VAL A 104 3.27 -4.57 8.03
N ASN A 105 2.34 -3.89 7.35
CA ASN A 105 1.57 -2.78 7.93
C ASN A 105 0.65 -3.23 9.09
N ALA A 106 0.07 -4.41 8.98
CA ALA A 106 -0.74 -4.99 10.05
C ALA A 106 0.11 -5.31 11.28
N VAL A 107 1.23 -6.02 11.10
CA VAL A 107 2.14 -6.41 12.19
C VAL A 107 2.75 -5.19 12.87
N VAL A 108 3.27 -4.24 12.10
CA VAL A 108 3.84 -2.99 12.64
C VAL A 108 2.75 -2.19 13.36
N GLY A 109 1.57 -2.02 12.78
CA GLY A 109 0.48 -1.30 13.42
C GLY A 109 0.00 -1.93 14.73
N ILE A 110 -0.15 -3.26 14.78
CA ILE A 110 -0.50 -4.00 16.00
C ILE A 110 0.59 -3.84 17.05
N TYR A 111 1.86 -4.01 16.68
CA TYR A 111 3.00 -3.83 17.58
C TYR A 111 3.01 -2.43 18.21
N LEU A 112 2.74 -1.40 17.40
CA LEU A 112 2.67 -0.01 17.87
C LEU A 112 1.48 0.23 18.81
N LEU A 113 0.32 -0.35 18.52
CA LEU A 113 -0.84 -0.27 19.42
C LEU A 113 -0.56 -0.94 20.77
N ILE A 114 0.10 -2.10 20.77
CA ILE A 114 0.52 -2.79 22.00
C ILE A 114 1.49 -1.91 22.78
N MET A 115 2.51 -1.37 22.11
CA MET A 115 3.47 -0.48 22.75
C MET A 115 2.78 0.74 23.36
N LEU A 116 1.86 1.40 22.65
CA LEU A 116 1.13 2.56 23.17
C LEU A 116 0.14 2.21 24.30
N ALA A 117 -0.39 0.98 24.32
CA ALA A 117 -1.32 0.51 25.34
C ALA A 117 -0.62 0.17 26.67
N LEU A 118 0.65 -0.24 26.64
CA LEU A 118 1.41 -0.55 27.84
C LEU A 118 1.62 0.72 28.71
N PRO A 119 1.60 0.60 30.05
CA PRO A 119 1.70 1.73 30.96
C PRO A 119 3.10 2.38 31.02
N GLY A 120 4.17 1.65 30.69
CA GLY A 120 5.55 2.15 30.68
C GLY A 120 5.80 3.37 29.76
N PRO A 121 5.34 3.38 28.50
CA PRO A 121 5.56 4.50 27.58
C PRO A 121 4.73 5.76 27.86
N LYS A 122 3.71 5.71 28.73
CA LYS A 122 2.97 6.93 29.14
C LYS A 122 3.83 7.87 29.98
N ALA A 123 4.76 7.34 30.77
CA ALA A 123 5.73 8.14 31.53
C ALA A 123 6.77 8.81 30.62
N VAL A 124 7.21 8.10 29.58
CA VAL A 124 8.16 8.60 28.56
C VAL A 124 7.49 9.64 27.65
N THR A 125 6.29 9.35 27.13
CA THR A 125 5.57 10.31 26.28
C THR A 125 5.12 11.55 27.06
N ALA A 126 4.69 11.44 28.32
CA ALA A 126 4.42 12.61 29.16
C ALA A 126 5.68 13.48 29.35
N ARG A 127 6.87 12.87 29.54
CA ARG A 127 8.14 13.61 29.60
C ARG A 127 8.46 14.35 28.29
N VAL A 128 8.32 13.70 27.14
CA VAL A 128 8.58 14.32 25.82
C VAL A 128 7.64 15.52 25.57
N TRP A 129 6.36 15.40 25.96
CA TRP A 129 5.40 16.50 25.84
C TRP A 129 5.69 17.67 26.80
N TYR A 130 6.18 17.39 28.01
CA TYR A 130 6.61 18.43 28.95
C TYR A 130 7.88 19.16 28.44
N VAL A 131 8.89 18.43 27.97
CA VAL A 131 10.15 19.01 27.45
C VAL A 131 9.90 19.91 26.25
N ARG A 132 8.97 19.57 25.34
CA ARG A 132 8.66 20.41 24.17
C ARG A 132 7.85 21.66 24.51
N ARG A 133 7.07 21.64 25.59
CA ARG A 133 6.32 22.80 26.08
C ARG A 133 7.26 23.76 26.80
N ASP A 134 8.18 23.22 27.60
CA ASP A 134 9.20 24.00 28.28
C ASP A 134 10.27 24.54 27.33
N ALA A 135 10.66 23.85 26.26
CA ALA A 135 11.62 24.38 25.28
C ALA A 135 11.18 25.72 24.63
N ARG A 136 9.87 25.96 24.47
CA ARG A 136 9.35 27.25 23.97
C ARG A 136 9.37 28.36 25.03
N VAL A 137 9.18 28.02 26.30
CA VAL A 137 9.30 28.96 27.44
C VAL A 137 10.77 29.23 27.75
N LEU A 138 11.61 28.20 27.69
CA LEU A 138 13.06 28.26 27.83
C LEU A 138 13.69 29.03 26.68
N HIS A 139 13.27 28.93 25.42
CA HIS A 139 13.84 29.78 24.37
C HIS A 139 13.65 31.29 24.64
N GLY A 140 12.51 31.69 25.23
CA GLY A 140 12.27 33.05 25.69
C GLY A 140 13.13 33.44 26.91
N ALA A 141 13.27 32.53 27.89
CA ALA A 141 14.08 32.75 29.08
C ALA A 141 15.60 32.68 28.80
N TYR A 142 16.04 31.87 27.84
CA TYR A 142 17.43 31.62 27.46
C TYR A 142 18.00 32.81 26.68
N ALA A 143 17.18 33.47 25.85
CA ALA A 143 17.53 34.76 25.24
C ALA A 143 17.75 35.87 26.29
N ALA A 144 17.00 35.83 27.40
CA ALA A 144 17.17 36.75 28.52
C ALA A 144 18.33 36.36 29.47
N TRP A 145 18.79 35.10 29.43
CA TRP A 145 19.79 34.55 30.35
C TRP A 145 21.22 34.52 29.76
N LEU A 146 21.36 34.45 28.43
CA LEU A 146 22.64 34.53 27.72
C LEU A 146 23.38 35.87 27.89
N THR A 147 22.73 36.89 28.45
CA THR A 147 23.36 38.17 28.82
C THR A 147 23.98 38.16 30.22
N SER A 148 23.87 37.07 30.99
CA SER A 148 24.36 36.99 32.37
C SER A 148 25.72 36.26 32.49
N PRO A 149 26.75 36.87 33.12
CA PRO A 149 28.13 36.39 33.10
C PRO A 149 28.49 35.21 34.05
N CYS A 150 27.53 34.55 34.72
CA CYS A 150 27.83 33.68 35.87
C CYS A 150 27.75 32.14 35.67
N CYS A 151 27.54 31.58 34.48
CA CYS A 151 27.13 30.17 34.38
C CYS A 151 28.12 29.20 33.73
N ARG A 152 29.03 28.64 34.56
CA ARG A 152 29.88 27.48 34.19
C ARG A 152 29.38 26.14 34.80
N SER A 153 28.61 26.16 35.89
CA SER A 153 28.12 24.96 36.58
C SER A 153 26.85 24.33 35.97
N THR A 154 26.09 25.09 35.19
CA THR A 154 24.82 24.66 34.56
C THR A 154 25.02 23.90 33.26
N LYS A 155 26.20 24.03 32.63
CA LYS A 155 26.55 23.31 31.40
C LYS A 155 26.59 21.79 31.61
N LEU A 156 27.05 21.33 32.77
CA LEU A 156 27.11 19.90 33.10
C LEU A 156 25.72 19.28 33.30
N ALA A 157 24.79 20.02 33.92
CA ALA A 157 23.40 19.59 34.10
C ALA A 157 22.66 19.50 32.76
N LEU A 158 22.95 20.43 31.84
CA LEU A 158 22.41 20.42 30.49
C LEU A 158 22.92 19.22 29.68
N GLU A 159 24.22 18.92 29.73
CA GLU A 159 24.80 17.74 29.07
C GLU A 159 24.23 16.42 29.60
N THR A 160 23.83 16.38 30.88
CA THR A 160 23.22 15.19 31.50
C THR A 160 21.74 15.04 31.06
N LEU A 161 20.97 16.13 31.02
CA LEU A 161 19.61 16.14 30.49
C LEU A 161 19.56 15.83 28.99
N GLN A 162 20.57 16.26 28.23
CA GLN A 162 20.68 16.01 26.81
C GLN A 162 21.02 14.54 26.51
N ARG A 163 21.79 13.87 27.37
CA ARG A 163 22.01 12.41 27.30
C ARG A 163 20.77 11.59 27.67
N GLU A 164 19.99 12.04 28.66
CA GLU A 164 18.72 11.38 29.02
C GLU A 164 17.64 11.54 27.95
N ALA A 165 17.55 12.72 27.30
CA ALA A 165 16.65 12.96 26.18
C ALA A 165 16.97 12.10 24.93
N GLN A 166 18.22 11.65 24.80
CA GLN A 166 18.67 10.82 23.68
C GLN A 166 18.18 9.35 23.77
N ALA A 167 17.72 8.90 24.95
CA ALA A 167 17.08 7.59 25.12
C ALA A 167 15.60 7.57 24.65
N ASP A 168 14.94 8.73 24.60
CA ASP A 168 13.54 8.89 24.15
C ASP A 168 13.39 8.98 22.62
N VAL A 169 14.50 8.97 21.88
CA VAL A 169 14.57 9.07 20.41
C VAL A 169 13.84 7.91 19.73
N THR A 170 13.75 6.74 20.37
CA THR A 170 13.04 5.57 19.82
C THR A 170 11.52 5.78 19.77
N ALA A 171 10.93 6.44 20.77
CA ALA A 171 9.49 6.72 20.79
C ALA A 171 9.11 7.85 19.82
N GLU A 172 9.95 8.88 19.69
CA GLU A 172 9.75 9.94 18.69
C GLU A 172 9.95 9.42 17.26
N LEU A 173 10.92 8.53 17.04
CA LEU A 173 11.15 7.86 15.76
C LEU A 173 9.92 7.06 15.35
N VAL A 174 9.44 6.21 16.26
CA VAL A 174 8.22 5.45 16.06
C VAL A 174 7.08 6.40 15.73
N ALA A 175 6.85 7.46 16.51
CA ALA A 175 5.76 8.40 16.24
C ALA A 175 5.90 9.13 14.89
N LYS A 176 7.11 9.52 14.47
CA LYS A 176 7.37 10.21 13.19
C LYS A 176 7.20 9.28 12.00
N VAL A 177 7.79 8.08 12.02
CA VAL A 177 7.62 7.06 10.97
C VAL A 177 6.15 6.67 10.85
N THR A 178 5.48 6.52 11.99
CA THR A 178 4.05 6.23 12.07
C THR A 178 3.22 7.37 11.49
N LEU A 179 3.55 8.64 11.81
CA LEU A 179 2.88 9.82 11.26
C LEU A 179 3.13 9.99 9.76
N THR A 180 4.32 9.70 9.24
CA THR A 180 4.59 9.78 7.79
C THR A 180 3.88 8.68 7.03
N CYS A 181 3.93 7.42 7.52
CA CYS A 181 3.13 6.33 6.97
C CYS A 181 1.63 6.63 7.03
N PHE A 182 1.12 7.21 8.13
CA PHE A 182 -0.30 7.60 8.25
C PHE A 182 -0.70 8.85 7.48
N SER A 183 0.24 9.77 7.24
CA SER A 183 -0.03 10.96 6.44
C SER A 183 -0.41 10.57 5.01
N ALA A 184 0.24 9.56 4.43
CA ALA A 184 -0.08 9.09 3.10
C ALA A 184 -1.47 8.43 3.02
N VAL A 185 -1.88 7.71 4.07
CA VAL A 185 -3.25 7.17 4.17
C VAL A 185 -4.27 8.30 4.24
N ARG A 186 -4.01 9.31 5.06
CA ARG A 186 -4.87 10.49 5.16
C ARG A 186 -4.96 11.22 3.81
N THR A 187 -3.84 11.40 3.12
CA THR A 187 -3.80 12.00 1.78
C THR A 187 -4.55 11.14 0.77
N GLY A 188 -4.41 9.81 0.84
CA GLY A 188 -5.13 8.85 0.01
C GLY A 188 -6.64 8.87 0.23
N LEU A 189 -7.11 8.97 1.47
CA LEU A 189 -8.53 9.11 1.80
C LEU A 189 -9.12 10.44 1.33
N ILE A 190 -8.35 11.53 1.42
CA ILE A 190 -8.73 12.83 0.86
C ILE A 190 -8.84 12.72 -0.67
N LEU A 191 -7.89 12.05 -1.33
CA LEU A 191 -7.94 11.82 -2.77
C LEU A 191 -9.14 10.95 -3.17
N LEU A 192 -9.43 9.88 -2.43
CA LEU A 192 -10.60 9.03 -2.64
C LEU A 192 -11.92 9.78 -2.47
N ASP A 193 -12.01 10.66 -1.48
CA ASP A 193 -13.18 11.54 -1.30
C ASP A 193 -13.30 12.55 -2.46
N LEU A 194 -12.18 13.13 -2.92
CA LEU A 194 -12.15 14.01 -4.08
C LEU A 194 -12.54 13.29 -5.38
N VAL A 195 -12.02 12.09 -5.60
CA VAL A 195 -12.37 11.23 -6.75
C VAL A 195 -13.84 10.82 -6.69
N ARG A 196 -14.34 10.44 -5.50
CA ARG A 196 -15.76 10.15 -5.28
C ARG A 196 -16.64 11.36 -5.62
N ARG A 197 -16.25 12.56 -5.19
CA ARG A 197 -16.97 13.81 -5.52
C ARG A 197 -16.87 14.19 -6.99
N ALA A 198 -15.78 13.85 -7.66
CA ALA A 198 -15.60 14.11 -9.10
C ALA A 198 -16.37 13.11 -9.98
N LEU A 199 -16.47 11.85 -9.55
CA LEU A 199 -17.11 10.77 -10.32
C LEU A 199 -18.63 10.66 -10.08
N LEU A 200 -19.13 11.15 -8.95
CA LEU A 200 -20.57 11.18 -8.67
C LEU A 200 -21.11 12.60 -8.93
N PRO A 201 -21.90 12.82 -10.00
CA PRO A 201 -22.58 14.09 -10.20
C PRO A 201 -23.60 14.28 -9.06
N LEU A 202 -23.27 15.13 -8.10
CA LEU A 202 -24.18 15.46 -7.01
C LEU A 202 -25.36 16.29 -7.55
N PRO A 203 -26.61 15.94 -7.23
CA PRO A 203 -27.74 16.80 -7.52
C PRO A 203 -27.59 18.10 -6.72
N PHE A 204 -27.63 19.21 -7.44
CA PHE A 204 -27.43 20.58 -6.96
C PHE A 204 -28.63 20.99 -6.08
N SER A 205 -28.63 20.61 -4.81
CA SER A 205 -29.64 21.11 -3.86
C SER A 205 -29.03 22.23 -3.01
N ALA A 206 -29.38 23.45 -3.38
CA ALA A 206 -28.95 24.67 -2.72
C ALA A 206 -29.49 24.77 -1.29
N GLY A 207 -28.62 25.17 -0.35
CA GLY A 207 -29.03 26.02 0.76
C GLY A 207 -29.16 25.38 2.14
N VAL A 208 -28.06 24.90 2.74
CA VAL A 208 -27.81 25.09 4.20
C VAL A 208 -26.30 25.15 4.42
N SER A 209 -25.79 26.34 4.80
CA SER A 209 -24.41 26.53 5.24
C SER A 209 -24.23 25.99 6.66
N GLN A 210 -24.08 24.67 6.79
CA GLN A 210 -23.53 24.08 8.01
C GLN A 210 -22.01 24.10 7.90
N ARG A 211 -21.33 24.86 8.76
CA ARG A 211 -19.88 24.74 8.95
C ARG A 211 -19.60 23.26 9.25
N PRO A 212 -18.87 22.54 8.39
CA PRO A 212 -18.59 21.14 8.64
C PRO A 212 -17.82 21.05 9.95
N ALA A 213 -18.41 20.39 10.94
CA ALA A 213 -17.71 20.05 12.15
C ALA A 213 -16.48 19.24 11.74
N ASP A 214 -15.30 19.81 12.03
CA ASP A 214 -13.99 19.39 11.57
C ASP A 214 -13.61 18.04 12.25
N ARG A 215 -14.30 16.95 11.88
CA ARG A 215 -14.05 15.60 12.39
C ARG A 215 -12.75 15.09 11.78
N ARG A 216 -11.63 15.42 12.43
CA ARG A 216 -10.33 14.84 12.11
C ARG A 216 -10.36 13.37 12.53
N LEU A 217 -10.09 12.46 11.59
CA LEU A 217 -9.88 11.04 11.93
C LEU A 217 -8.76 10.94 12.97
N THR A 218 -8.97 10.10 13.99
CA THR A 218 -7.90 9.75 14.91
C THR A 218 -6.82 8.94 14.18
N PRO A 219 -5.55 8.93 14.65
CA PRO A 219 -4.50 8.14 14.03
C PRO A 219 -4.87 6.65 13.88
N THR A 220 -5.55 6.08 14.88
CA THR A 220 -6.05 4.71 14.85
C THR A 220 -7.12 4.51 13.77
N GLN A 221 -8.06 5.46 13.63
CA GLN A 221 -9.06 5.39 12.56
C GLN A 221 -8.42 5.49 11.18
N ALA A 222 -7.42 6.36 11.02
CA ALA A 222 -6.66 6.46 9.77
C ALA A 222 -5.95 5.14 9.46
N TRP A 223 -5.29 4.50 10.43
CA TRP A 223 -4.65 3.18 10.24
C TRP A 223 -5.64 2.09 9.82
N VAL A 224 -6.78 1.98 10.51
CA VAL A 224 -7.80 1.00 10.16
C VAL A 224 -8.32 1.25 8.74
N ALA A 225 -8.55 2.51 8.38
CA ALA A 225 -8.94 2.87 7.01
C ALA A 225 -7.86 2.51 5.99
N ALA A 226 -6.57 2.65 6.32
CA ALA A 226 -5.45 2.19 5.47
C ALA A 226 -5.56 0.71 5.15
N LEU A 227 -5.69 -0.11 6.20
CA LEU A 227 -5.77 -1.56 6.07
C LEU A 227 -6.99 -2.00 5.26
N LEU A 228 -8.12 -1.32 5.43
CA LEU A 228 -9.32 -1.60 4.65
C LEU A 228 -9.13 -1.26 3.16
N VAL A 229 -8.44 -0.16 2.85
CA VAL A 229 -8.11 0.21 1.47
C VAL A 229 -7.13 -0.78 0.85
N GLU A 230 -6.10 -1.20 1.57
CA GLU A 230 -5.14 -2.21 1.10
C GLU A 230 -5.81 -3.58 0.92
N LEU A 231 -6.67 -4.01 1.85
CA LEU A 231 -7.43 -5.25 1.72
C LEU A 231 -8.37 -5.20 0.50
N TRP A 232 -9.04 -4.07 0.29
CA TRP A 232 -9.88 -3.86 -0.89
C TRP A 232 -9.06 -3.92 -2.18
N LEU A 233 -7.86 -3.32 -2.20
CA LEU A 233 -6.93 -3.42 -3.32
C LEU A 233 -6.55 -4.88 -3.61
N CYS A 234 -6.21 -5.67 -2.58
CA CYS A 234 -5.93 -7.10 -2.73
C CYS A 234 -7.11 -7.85 -3.36
N LEU A 235 -8.35 -7.54 -2.97
CA LEU A 235 -9.55 -8.15 -3.56
C LEU A 235 -9.72 -7.79 -5.03
N VAL A 236 -9.53 -6.51 -5.39
CA VAL A 236 -9.61 -6.04 -6.79
C VAL A 236 -8.56 -6.73 -7.66
N ILE A 237 -7.32 -6.81 -7.18
CA ILE A 237 -6.22 -7.46 -7.91
C ILE A 237 -6.47 -8.98 -8.03
N GLY A 238 -6.92 -9.63 -6.95
CA GLY A 238 -7.25 -11.06 -6.96
C GLY A 238 -8.33 -11.40 -7.98
N HIS A 239 -9.37 -10.58 -8.08
CA HIS A 239 -10.39 -10.74 -9.13
C HIS A 239 -9.82 -10.52 -10.54
N TYR A 240 -8.91 -9.57 -10.71
CA TYR A 240 -8.25 -9.36 -12.00
C TYR A 240 -7.34 -10.55 -12.39
N LEU A 241 -6.69 -11.19 -11.42
CA LEU A 241 -5.92 -12.41 -11.65
C LEU A 241 -6.81 -13.59 -12.07
N ASP A 242 -7.97 -13.76 -11.44
CA ASP A 242 -8.96 -14.75 -11.85
C ASP A 242 -9.39 -14.49 -13.32
N GLU A 243 -9.66 -13.23 -13.68
CA GLU A 243 -10.02 -12.85 -15.05
C GLU A 243 -8.91 -13.16 -16.07
N LEU A 244 -7.65 -12.86 -15.73
CA LEU A 244 -6.51 -13.19 -16.58
C LEU A 244 -6.31 -14.70 -16.73
N ALA A 245 -6.54 -15.46 -15.66
CA ALA A 245 -6.48 -16.92 -15.69
C ALA A 245 -7.55 -17.52 -16.62
N ASP A 246 -8.77 -16.99 -16.57
CA ASP A 246 -9.86 -17.40 -17.45
C ASP A 246 -9.56 -17.07 -18.92
N ARG A 247 -8.99 -15.87 -19.20
CA ARG A 247 -8.53 -15.48 -20.55
C ARG A 247 -7.42 -16.39 -21.08
N GLU A 248 -6.41 -16.68 -20.27
CA GLU A 248 -5.32 -17.60 -20.63
C GLU A 248 -5.84 -19.02 -20.90
N ALA A 249 -6.79 -19.50 -20.09
CA ALA A 249 -7.42 -20.80 -20.29
C ALA A 249 -8.17 -20.84 -21.63
N ALA A 250 -9.00 -19.84 -21.92
CA ALA A 250 -9.75 -19.80 -23.17
C ALA A 250 -8.86 -19.67 -24.41
N ALA A 251 -7.79 -18.88 -24.34
CA ALA A 251 -6.79 -18.81 -25.40
C ALA A 251 -6.14 -20.18 -25.68
N ARG A 252 -5.87 -20.98 -24.63
CA ARG A 252 -5.35 -22.36 -24.78
C ARG A 252 -6.36 -23.33 -25.40
N PHE A 253 -7.65 -23.10 -25.23
CA PHE A 253 -8.71 -23.97 -25.76
C PHE A 253 -9.33 -23.46 -27.07
N GLY A 254 -8.83 -22.36 -27.64
CA GLY A 254 -9.39 -21.76 -28.86
C GLY A 254 -10.82 -21.23 -28.68
N VAL A 255 -11.17 -20.80 -27.46
CA VAL A 255 -12.47 -20.21 -27.14
C VAL A 255 -12.31 -18.69 -27.15
N ASP A 256 -13.01 -18.02 -28.06
CA ASP A 256 -13.08 -16.56 -28.05
C ASP A 256 -14.13 -16.09 -27.03
N ILE A 257 -13.68 -15.70 -25.83
CA ILE A 257 -14.56 -15.14 -24.79
C ILE A 257 -14.99 -13.70 -25.12
N GLU A 258 -14.26 -13.00 -25.98
CA GLU A 258 -14.54 -11.60 -26.31
C GLU A 258 -15.64 -11.46 -27.37
N SER A 259 -16.06 -12.58 -27.99
CA SER A 259 -17.18 -12.61 -28.92
C SER A 259 -18.49 -12.17 -28.24
N PRO A 260 -19.17 -11.11 -28.74
CA PRO A 260 -20.41 -10.61 -28.16
C PRO A 260 -21.62 -11.51 -28.44
N GLU A 261 -21.51 -12.44 -29.39
CA GLU A 261 -22.61 -13.31 -29.82
C GLU A 261 -22.41 -14.75 -29.30
N PRO A 262 -23.21 -15.21 -28.32
CA PRO A 262 -23.27 -16.63 -28.00
C PRO A 262 -23.91 -17.40 -29.16
N PRO A 263 -23.52 -18.67 -29.41
CA PRO A 263 -22.60 -19.49 -28.61
C PRO A 263 -21.13 -19.21 -28.93
N TYR A 264 -20.28 -19.24 -27.89
CA TYR A 264 -18.82 -19.21 -28.03
C TYR A 264 -18.39 -20.29 -29.02
N ARG A 265 -17.94 -19.88 -30.22
CA ARG A 265 -17.42 -20.82 -31.20
C ARG A 265 -16.05 -21.26 -30.73
N PHE A 266 -15.88 -22.56 -30.53
CA PHE A 266 -14.57 -23.17 -30.58
C PHE A 266 -14.08 -22.97 -32.01
N GLU A 267 -13.12 -22.06 -32.20
CA GLU A 267 -12.35 -22.10 -33.44
C GLU A 267 -11.65 -23.44 -33.43
N ARG A 268 -12.10 -24.32 -34.32
CA ARG A 268 -11.51 -25.65 -34.50
C ARG A 268 -10.07 -25.39 -34.90
N ILE A 269 -9.15 -25.46 -33.94
CA ILE A 269 -7.72 -25.19 -34.13
C ILE A 269 -7.27 -26.09 -35.28
N GLY A 270 -7.14 -25.52 -36.47
CA GLY A 270 -6.78 -26.27 -37.67
C GLY A 270 -5.41 -26.91 -37.44
N SER A 271 -5.31 -28.24 -37.65
CA SER A 271 -4.13 -29.15 -37.60
C SER A 271 -3.05 -28.97 -36.51
N ALA A 272 -2.65 -27.76 -36.12
CA ALA A 272 -1.76 -27.42 -35.02
C ALA A 272 -2.30 -27.81 -33.64
N GLY A 273 -3.64 -27.91 -33.49
CA GLY A 273 -4.27 -28.36 -32.25
C GLY A 273 -4.00 -29.83 -31.93
N ALA A 274 -3.80 -30.67 -32.97
CA ALA A 274 -3.48 -32.07 -32.79
C ALA A 274 -2.07 -32.27 -32.21
N GLU A 275 -1.09 -31.48 -32.67
CA GLU A 275 0.28 -31.50 -32.11
C GLU A 275 0.32 -31.01 -30.65
N GLN A 276 -0.43 -29.96 -30.32
CA GLN A 276 -0.49 -29.47 -28.93
C GLN A 276 -1.22 -30.45 -27.99
N GLU A 277 -2.27 -31.13 -28.46
CA GLU A 277 -2.92 -32.18 -27.67
C GLU A 277 -1.98 -33.36 -27.42
N GLU A 278 -1.15 -33.72 -28.41
CA GLU A 278 -0.14 -34.78 -28.29
C GLU A 278 1.01 -34.38 -27.36
N GLU A 279 1.47 -33.13 -27.40
CA GLU A 279 2.48 -32.59 -26.48
C GLU A 279 1.97 -32.56 -25.04
N MET A 280 0.73 -32.11 -24.81
CA MET A 280 0.11 -32.15 -23.48
C MET A 280 -0.06 -33.58 -22.96
N ARG A 281 -0.44 -34.54 -23.81
CA ARG A 281 -0.48 -35.97 -23.44
C ARG A 281 0.89 -36.48 -23.03
N MET A 282 1.95 -36.13 -23.75
CA MET A 282 3.32 -36.50 -23.39
C MET A 282 3.77 -35.89 -22.05
N LEU A 283 3.44 -34.62 -21.80
CA LEU A 283 3.80 -33.94 -20.55
C LEU A 283 3.02 -34.49 -19.33
N GLN A 284 1.74 -34.83 -19.50
CA GLN A 284 0.95 -35.49 -18.46
C GLN A 284 1.47 -36.90 -18.16
N GLY A 285 1.81 -37.69 -19.19
CA GLY A 285 2.44 -39.00 -19.02
C GLY A 285 3.75 -38.92 -18.21
N ARG A 286 4.60 -37.92 -18.48
CA ARG A 286 5.83 -37.69 -17.71
C ARG A 286 5.58 -37.30 -16.26
N ARG A 287 4.56 -36.49 -15.95
CA ARG A 287 4.24 -36.11 -14.56
C ARG A 287 3.77 -37.30 -13.74
N VAL A 288 2.88 -38.13 -14.31
CA VAL A 288 2.39 -39.34 -13.63
C VAL A 288 3.53 -40.32 -13.34
N ALA A 289 4.43 -40.52 -14.31
CA ALA A 289 5.63 -41.36 -14.13
C ALA A 289 6.65 -40.79 -13.12
N LYS A 290 6.68 -39.47 -12.91
CA LYS A 290 7.55 -38.83 -11.92
C LYS A 290 6.97 -38.94 -10.51
N VAL A 291 5.64 -38.81 -10.37
CA VAL A 291 4.94 -39.00 -9.09
C VAL A 291 5.02 -40.46 -8.65
N SER A 292 4.91 -41.43 -9.56
CA SER A 292 5.00 -42.86 -9.21
C SER A 292 6.40 -43.37 -8.85
N ARG A 293 7.47 -42.57 -9.05
CA ARG A 293 8.83 -42.89 -8.57
C ARG A 293 9.19 -42.20 -7.25
N ALA A 294 8.34 -41.29 -6.78
CA ALA A 294 8.56 -40.54 -5.55
C ALA A 294 7.87 -41.18 -4.32
N TRP A 295 7.25 -42.34 -4.51
CA TRP A 295 6.69 -43.22 -3.50
C TRP A 295 7.36 -44.60 -3.62
#